data_AF-A0A4P8IIC0-F1
#
_entry.id   AF-A0A4P8IIC0-F1
#
_cell.length_a   1.000
_cell.length_b   1.000
_cell.length_c   1.000
_cell.angle_alpha   90.00
_cell.angle_beta   90.00
_cell.angle_gamma   90.00
#
_symmetry.space_group_name_H-M   'P 1'
#
loop_
_entity.id
_entity.type
_entity.pdbx_description
1 polymer ?
#
loop_
_entity_poly.entity_id
_entity_poly.type
_entity_poly.pdbx_seq_one_letter_code
_entity_poly.pdbx_strand_id
1 'polypeptide(L)'
;MSNIIILDQYIKDFESVVLPEFKSRAEELLYDAVETCDPGENLEVSVESDMCKDHIEHIFRFYEQPDEETGGLVICYGGFY
;
A
#
# COMPACT_ATOMS: atom_id res chain seq x y z
N MET A 1 -2.28 -6.15 16.08
CA MET A 1 -2.49 -4.91 15.30
C MET A 1 -1.15 -4.59 14.68
N SER A 2 -0.99 -4.87 13.39
CA SER A 2 0.24 -4.59 12.65
C SER A 2 0.41 -3.07 12.56
N ASN A 3 1.55 -2.55 13.01
CA ASN A 3 1.86 -1.13 12.88
C ASN A 3 2.40 -0.87 11.47
N ILE A 4 1.66 -0.12 10.66
CA ILE A 4 2.09 0.28 9.31
C ILE A 4 2.95 1.54 9.46
N ILE A 5 4.27 1.40 9.32
CA ILE A 5 5.23 2.46 9.68
C ILE A 5 5.32 3.57 8.61
N ILE A 6 4.88 3.31 7.37
CA ILE A 6 5.07 4.24 6.24
C ILE A 6 3.78 4.44 5.42
N LEU A 7 2.65 4.64 6.11
CA LEU A 7 1.37 4.98 5.48
C LEU A 7 1.43 6.32 4.71
N ASP A 8 2.13 7.30 5.27
CA ASP A 8 2.18 8.67 4.72
C ASP A 8 2.82 8.73 3.32
N GLN A 9 3.93 8.00 3.12
CA GLN A 9 4.60 7.95 1.82
C GLN A 9 3.74 7.22 0.79
N TYR A 10 3.11 6.12 1.18
CA TYR A 10 2.17 5.41 0.31
C TYR A 10 1.02 6.30 -0.15
N ILE A 11 0.35 6.99 0.77
CA ILE A 11 -0.76 7.90 0.44
C ILE A 11 -0.27 8.99 -0.51
N LYS A 12 0.90 9.56 -0.26
CA LYS A 12 1.47 10.61 -1.10
C LYS A 12 1.77 10.14 -2.52
N ASP A 13 2.35 8.96 -2.69
CA ASP A 13 2.61 8.38 -4.00
C ASP A 13 1.30 7.97 -4.70
N PHE A 14 0.35 7.41 -3.96
CA PHE A 14 -0.98 7.08 -4.45
C PHE A 14 -1.70 8.34 -4.99
N GLU A 15 -1.79 9.40 -4.19
CA GLU A 15 -2.40 10.67 -4.62
C GLU A 15 -1.70 11.34 -5.82
N SER A 16 -0.41 11.01 -6.03
CA SER A 16 0.37 11.49 -7.17
C SER A 16 -0.08 10.84 -8.47
N VAL A 17 -0.41 9.54 -8.45
CA VAL A 17 -0.81 8.78 -9.64
C VAL A 17 -2.32 8.70 -9.83
N VAL A 18 -3.14 8.65 -8.77
CA VAL A 18 -4.59 8.46 -8.90
C VAL A 18 -5.36 9.76 -9.12
N LEU A 19 -6.48 9.67 -9.84
CA LEU A 19 -7.41 10.77 -10.01
C LEU A 19 -7.93 11.28 -8.64
N PRO A 20 -8.21 12.59 -8.53
CA PRO A 20 -8.61 13.20 -7.26
C PRO A 20 -9.86 12.57 -6.63
N GLU A 21 -10.75 11.99 -7.43
CA GLU A 21 -11.95 11.30 -6.95
C GLU A 21 -11.67 9.95 -6.26
N PHE A 22 -10.54 9.31 -6.57
CA PHE A 22 -10.16 8.01 -6.01
C PHE A 22 -9.16 8.12 -4.85
N LYS A 23 -8.70 9.32 -4.50
CA LYS A 23 -7.73 9.55 -3.41
C LYS A 23 -8.17 8.93 -2.08
N SER A 24 -9.45 9.02 -1.77
CA SER A 24 -10.02 8.47 -0.53
C SER A 24 -10.00 6.93 -0.48
N ARG A 25 -9.75 6.25 -1.61
CA ARG A 25 -9.67 4.77 -1.67
C ARG A 25 -8.29 4.23 -1.29
N ALA A 26 -7.28 5.08 -1.11
CA ALA A 26 -5.92 4.64 -0.76
C ALA A 26 -5.95 3.75 0.50
N GLU A 27 -6.61 4.22 1.56
CA GLU A 27 -6.71 3.47 2.81
C GLU A 27 -7.55 2.20 2.64
N GLU A 28 -8.70 2.27 1.95
CA GLU A 28 -9.57 1.11 1.73
C GLU A 28 -8.85 -0.02 0.99
N LEU A 29 -8.13 0.30 -0.10
CA LEU A 29 -7.37 -0.67 -0.89
C LEU A 29 -6.22 -1.28 -0.08
N LEU A 30 -5.56 -0.48 0.75
CA LEU A 30 -4.51 -0.98 1.62
C LEU A 30 -5.06 -1.91 2.70
N TYR A 31 -6.18 -1.55 3.33
CA TYR A 31 -6.82 -2.41 4.32
C TYR A 31 -7.26 -3.74 3.71
N ASP A 32 -7.89 -3.71 2.53
CA ASP A 32 -8.30 -4.91 1.81
C ASP A 32 -7.10 -5.82 1.49
N ALA A 33 -6.01 -5.23 1.01
CA ALA A 33 -4.78 -5.97 0.75
C ALA A 33 -4.19 -6.56 2.05
N VAL A 34 -4.18 -5.82 3.16
CA VAL A 34 -3.68 -6.31 4.46
C VAL A 34 -4.54 -7.45 5.01
N GLU A 35 -5.86 -7.39 4.82
CA GLU A 35 -6.78 -8.45 5.26
C GLU A 35 -6.68 -9.71 4.40
N THR A 36 -6.32 -9.57 3.13
CA THR A 36 -6.20 -10.69 2.18
C THR A 36 -4.79 -11.26 2.07
N CYS A 37 -3.76 -10.53 2.51
CA CYS A 37 -2.37 -10.97 2.46
C CYS A 37 -2.09 -12.06 3.50
N ASP A 38 -1.54 -13.18 3.03
CA ASP A 38 -1.01 -14.20 3.90
C ASP A 38 0.30 -13.73 4.58
N PRO A 39 0.54 -14.10 5.85
CA PRO A 39 1.75 -13.74 6.56
C PRO A 39 2.97 -14.42 5.91
N GLY A 40 3.96 -13.62 5.51
CA GLY A 40 5.17 -14.06 4.82
C GLY A 40 5.18 -13.83 3.31
N GLU A 41 4.08 -13.34 2.72
CA GLU A 41 4.07 -12.83 1.34
C GLU A 41 4.26 -11.30 1.30
N ASN A 42 4.72 -10.79 0.16
CA ASN A 42 4.77 -9.35 -0.03
C ASN A 42 3.36 -8.84 -0.24
N LEU A 43 2.99 -7.80 0.49
CA LEU A 43 1.70 -7.14 0.34
C LEU A 43 1.75 -6.26 -0.91
N GLU A 44 0.81 -6.46 -1.83
CA GLU A 44 0.72 -5.69 -3.07
C GLU A 44 -0.67 -5.07 -3.19
N VAL A 45 -0.73 -3.77 -3.45
CA VAL A 45 -1.98 -3.04 -3.74
C VAL A 45 -1.97 -2.66 -5.21
N SER A 46 -2.88 -3.24 -5.98
CA SER A 46 -3.08 -2.88 -7.39
C SER A 46 -4.07 -1.73 -7.53
N VAL A 47 -3.75 -0.80 -8.43
CA VAL A 47 -4.64 0.31 -8.80
C VAL A 47 -4.90 0.23 -10.29
N GLU A 48 -6.16 -0.02 -10.63
CA GLU A 48 -6.59 -0.15 -12.02
C GLU A 48 -6.32 1.13 -12.81
N SER A 49 -5.98 0.97 -14.09
CA SER A 49 -5.66 2.08 -15.00
C SER A 49 -6.75 3.14 -15.10
N ASP A 50 -8.02 2.76 -14.93
CA ASP A 50 -9.16 3.70 -14.97
C ASP A 50 -9.12 4.72 -13.81
N MET A 51 -8.48 4.35 -12.69
CA MET A 51 -8.32 5.22 -11.53
C MET A 51 -7.08 6.13 -11.61
N CYS A 52 -6.16 5.86 -12.55
CA CYS A 52 -4.87 6.53 -12.66
C CYS A 52 -4.89 7.68 -13.66
N LYS A 53 -4.20 8.78 -13.36
CA LYS A 53 -4.10 9.97 -14.21
C LYS A 53 -3.44 9.68 -15.56
N ASP A 54 -2.50 8.73 -15.57
CA ASP A 54 -1.76 8.31 -16.76
C ASP A 54 -2.44 7.17 -17.53
N HIS A 55 -3.57 6.66 -17.04
CA HIS A 55 -4.29 5.51 -17.60
C HIS A 55 -3.45 4.23 -17.67
N ILE A 56 -2.49 4.07 -16.74
CA ILE A 56 -1.68 2.86 -16.56
C ILE A 56 -2.01 2.25 -15.19
N GLU A 57 -2.00 0.93 -15.13
CA GLU A 57 -2.12 0.22 -13.85
C GLU A 57 -0.84 0.42 -13.04
N HIS A 58 -0.97 0.76 -11.76
CA HIS A 58 0.16 0.91 -10.84
C HIS A 58 0.05 -0.11 -9.71
N ILE A 59 1.17 -0.74 -9.36
CA ILE A 59 1.23 -1.71 -8.27
C ILE A 59 2.12 -1.17 -7.15
N PHE A 60 1.52 -0.98 -5.98
CA PHE A 60 2.19 -0.50 -4.77
C PHE A 60 2.65 -1.70 -3.96
N ARG A 61 3.95 -1.78 -3.68
CA ARG A 61 4.55 -2.88 -2.94
C ARG A 61 4.83 -2.50 -1.51
N PHE A 62 4.57 -3.47 -0.64
CA PHE A 62 4.88 -3.43 0.76
C PHE A 62 5.55 -4.74 1.16
N TYR A 63 6.45 -4.66 2.13
CA TYR A 63 7.15 -5.81 2.64
C TYR A 63 7.10 -5.81 4.16
N GLU A 64 6.96 -7.01 4.71
CA GLU A 64 6.99 -7.22 6.15
C GLU A 64 8.44 -7.20 6.62
N GLN A 65 8.73 -6.39 7.63
CA GLN A 65 9.99 -6.46 8.37
C GLN A 65 9.70 -6.88 9.81
N PRO A 66 10.57 -7.70 10.42
CA PRO A 66 10.49 -7.95 11.84
C PRO A 66 10.76 -6.65 12.60
N ASP A 67 9.87 -6.31 13.51
CA ASP A 67 10.05 -5.19 14.41
C ASP A 67 10.94 -5.62 15.58
N GLU A 68 12.19 -5.16 15.58
CA GLU A 68 13.18 -5.56 16.58
C GLU A 68 12.85 -5.05 17.99
N GLU A 69 12.04 -3.99 18.13
CA GLU A 69 11.66 -3.40 19.42
C GLU A 69 10.49 -4.13 20.10
N THR A 70 9.46 -4.53 19.35
CA THR A 70 8.23 -5.14 19.88
C THR A 70 8.13 -6.64 19.62
N GLY A 71 9.03 -7.21 18.80
CA GLY A 71 8.97 -8.61 18.37
C GLY A 71 7.77 -8.90 17.45
N GLY A 72 7.14 -7.85 16.91
CA GLY A 72 6.03 -7.94 15.96
C GLY A 72 6.49 -7.93 14.50
N LEU A 73 5.53 -7.86 13.58
CA LEU A 73 5.76 -7.59 12.17
C LEU A 73 5.29 -6.16 11.87
N VAL A 74 6.10 -5.43 11.11
CA VAL A 74 5.79 -4.09 10.61
C VAL A 74 5.73 -4.11 9.09
N ILE A 75 4.77 -3.37 8.55
CA ILE A 75 4.58 -3.26 7.10
C ILE A 75 5.29 -1.99 6.63
N CYS A 76 6.27 -2.17 5.75
CA CYS A 76 7.07 -1.11 5.17
C CYS A 76 6.69 -0.92 3.70
N TYR A 77 6.49 0.33 3.29
CA TYR A 77 6.22 0.68 1.90
C TYR A 77 7.52 0.70 1.08
N GLY A 78 7.51 -0.02 -0.04
CA GLY A 78 8.68 -0.20 -0.91
C GLY A 78 8.65 0.57 -2.23
N GLY A 79 7.59 1.33 -2.50
CA GLY A 79 7.40 2.06 -3.74
C GLY A 79 6.35 1.43 -4.64
N PHE A 80 6.26 1.94 -5.87
CA PHE A 80 5.32 1.49 -6.89
C PHE A 80 5.99 1.47 -8.27
N TYR A 81 5.39 0.75 -9.22
CA TYR A 81 5.80 0.67 -10.62
C TYR A 81 4.61 0.49 -11.56
#